data_AF-A0A970YMZ5-F1
#
_entry.id   AF-A0A970YMZ5-F1
#
_cell.length_a   1.000
_cell.length_b   1.000
_cell.length_c   1.000
_cell.angle_alpha   90.00
_cell.angle_beta   90.00
_cell.angle_gamma   90.00
#
_symmetry.space_group_name_H-M   'P 1'
#
loop_
_entity.id
_entity.type
_entity.pdbx_description
1 polymer ?
#
loop_
_entity_poly.entity_id
_entity_poly.type
_entity_poly.pdbx_seq_one_letter_code
_entity_poly.pdbx_strand_id
1 'polypeptide(L)'
;MKQDLEVSKIFIFGSYSRGQQHVDSDIDVAIVSPDFTDNIIENQVRLMKYRRTIDLRIEPRPFKPVEFNSHNPLAREIMETGIELLPKI
;
A
#
# COMPACT_ATOMS: atom_id res chain seq x y z
N MET A 1 -9.85 -17.62 -12.26
CA MET A 1 -8.38 -17.51 -12.23
C MET A 1 -8.00 -16.55 -11.13
N LYS A 2 -7.14 -16.96 -10.17
CA LYS A 2 -6.49 -15.99 -9.28
C LYS A 2 -5.55 -15.17 -10.18
N GLN A 3 -5.87 -13.91 -10.41
CA GLN A 3 -4.85 -12.96 -10.87
C GLN A 3 -4.06 -12.60 -9.62
N ASP A 4 -2.94 -13.28 -9.42
CA ASP A 4 -1.94 -12.85 -8.45
C ASP A 4 -1.47 -11.48 -8.93
N LEU A 5 -1.69 -10.46 -8.10
CA LEU A 5 -1.23 -9.10 -8.36
C LEU A 5 0.30 -9.13 -8.29
N GLU A 6 1.00 -8.76 -9.35
CA GLU A 6 2.45 -8.59 -9.28
C GLU A 6 2.76 -7.40 -8.37
N VAL A 7 3.49 -7.62 -7.28
CA VAL A 7 3.83 -6.56 -6.34
C VAL A 7 5.32 -6.27 -6.41
N SER A 8 5.66 -5.03 -6.79
CA SER A 8 7.05 -4.58 -6.83
C SER A 8 7.55 -4.15 -5.46
N LYS A 9 6.72 -3.44 -4.68
CA LYS A 9 7.06 -2.97 -3.34
C LYS A 9 5.84 -2.92 -2.43
N ILE A 10 6.05 -3.11 -1.13
CA ILE A 10 5.03 -2.93 -0.09
C ILE A 10 5.66 -2.12 1.03
N PHE A 11 4.92 -1.14 1.55
CA PHE A 11 5.34 -0.37 2.71
C PHE A 11 4.22 -0.33 3.74
N ILE A 12 4.58 -0.44 5.02
CA ILE A 12 3.73 0.08 6.10
C ILE A 12 4.14 1.52 6.36
N PHE A 13 3.19 2.43 6.45
CA PHE A 13 3.44 3.85 6.71
C PHE A 13 2.46 4.42 7.73
N GLY A 14 2.42 5.75 7.87
CA GLY A 14 1.43 6.42 8.72
C GLY A 14 1.75 6.35 10.21
N SER A 15 0.74 6.05 11.03
CA SER A 15 0.90 5.98 12.49
C SER A 15 1.81 4.82 12.92
N TYR A 16 1.74 3.70 12.19
CA TYR A 16 2.49 2.48 12.46
C TYR A 16 4.00 2.63 12.21
N SER A 17 4.41 3.37 11.17
CA SER A 17 5.85 3.60 10.93
C SER A 17 6.46 4.59 11.92
N ARG A 18 5.64 5.43 12.57
CA ARG A 18 6.09 6.45 13.53
C ARG A 18 5.96 6.02 15.00
N GLY A 19 5.47 4.81 15.28
CA GLY A 19 5.27 4.30 16.64
C GLY A 19 4.14 5.00 17.41
N GLN A 20 3.21 5.64 16.69
CA GLN A 20 2.09 6.42 17.27
C GLN A 20 0.74 5.70 17.16
N GLN A 21 0.75 4.45 16.71
CA GLN A 21 -0.46 3.64 16.55
C GLN A 21 -1.08 3.26 17.91
N HIS A 22 -2.40 3.16 17.93
CA HIS A 22 -3.21 2.57 19.01
C HIS A 22 -3.98 1.35 18.48
N VAL A 23 -4.65 0.60 19.38
CA VAL A 23 -5.30 -0.68 19.03
C VAL A 23 -6.31 -0.57 17.89
N ASP A 24 -6.98 0.58 17.79
CA ASP A 24 -7.99 0.86 16.76
C ASP A 24 -7.45 1.67 15.56
N SER A 25 -6.13 1.89 15.46
CA SER A 25 -5.57 2.61 14.32
C SER A 25 -5.71 1.81 13.04
N ASP A 26 -5.97 2.51 11.94
CA ASP A 26 -5.82 1.96 10.60
C ASP A 26 -4.36 1.55 10.36
N ILE A 27 -4.18 0.47 9.59
CA ILE A 27 -2.87 -0.04 9.16
C ILE A 27 -2.67 0.43 7.71
N ASP A 28 -2.03 1.58 7.54
CA ASP A 28 -1.75 2.15 6.24
C ASP A 28 -0.71 1.32 5.48
N VAL A 29 -1.08 0.79 4.31
CA VAL A 29 -0.21 -0.06 3.49
C VAL A 29 -0.11 0.49 2.07
N ALA A 30 1.07 0.93 1.65
CA ALA A 30 1.32 1.30 0.27
C ALA A 30 1.69 0.06 -0.54
N ILE A 31 1.03 -0.15 -1.67
CA ILE A 31 1.32 -1.26 -2.59
C ILE A 31 1.73 -0.65 -3.92
N VAL A 32 2.91 -1.02 -4.40
CA VAL A 32 3.42 -0.59 -5.71
C VAL A 32 3.36 -1.78 -6.67
N SER A 33 2.62 -1.64 -7.77
CA SER A 33 2.38 -2.74 -8.71
C SER A 33 2.30 -2.25 -10.16
N PRO A 34 2.97 -2.93 -11.12
CA PRO A 34 2.83 -2.63 -12.55
C PRO A 34 1.44 -3.01 -13.09
N ASP A 35 0.66 -3.82 -12.37
CA ASP A 35 -0.68 -4.25 -12.78
C ASP A 35 -1.76 -3.20 -12.51
N PHE A 36 -1.43 -2.09 -11.84
CA PHE A 36 -2.39 -1.01 -11.59
C PHE A 36 -2.61 -0.16 -12.83
N THR A 37 -3.87 0.20 -13.06
CA THR A 37 -4.29 1.03 -14.20
C THR A 37 -4.37 2.51 -13.80
N ASP A 38 -4.71 3.39 -14.75
CA ASP A 38 -5.00 4.80 -14.45
C ASP A 38 -6.32 4.99 -13.67
N ASN A 39 -7.13 3.93 -13.53
CA ASN A 39 -8.36 3.95 -12.75
C ASN A 39 -8.08 3.69 -11.26
N ILE A 40 -7.75 4.76 -10.53
CA ILE A 40 -7.42 4.68 -9.11
C ILE A 40 -8.53 4.07 -8.26
N ILE A 41 -9.81 4.31 -8.61
CA ILE A 41 -10.96 3.77 -7.87
C ILE A 41 -11.00 2.25 -8.01
N GLU A 42 -10.78 1.74 -9.21
CA GLU A 42 -10.74 0.30 -9.46
C GLU A 42 -9.57 -0.38 -8.72
N ASN A 43 -8.37 0.21 -8.78
CA ASN A 43 -7.21 -0.28 -8.05
C ASN A 43 -7.49 -0.31 -6.54
N GLN A 44 -8.06 0.76 -6.00
CA GLN A 44 -8.44 0.86 -4.59
C GLN A 44 -9.46 -0.22 -4.21
N VAL A 45 -10.54 -0.38 -5.00
CA VAL A 45 -11.58 -1.39 -4.77
C VAL A 45 -10.99 -2.81 -4.83
N ARG A 46 -10.06 -3.07 -5.75
CA ARG A 46 -9.37 -4.36 -5.85
C ARG A 46 -8.60 -4.68 -4.57
N LEU A 47 -7.81 -3.73 -4.05
CA LEU A 47 -7.07 -3.92 -2.80
C LEU A 47 -7.99 -4.04 -1.58
N MET A 48 -9.06 -3.24 -1.54
CA MET A 48 -10.08 -3.32 -0.48
C MET A 48 -10.85 -4.64 -0.47
N LYS A 49 -10.89 -5.39 -1.58
CA LYS A 49 -11.42 -6.76 -1.60
C LYS A 49 -10.42 -7.74 -0.99
N TYR A 50 -9.11 -7.59 -1.25
CA TYR A 50 -8.08 -8.47 -0.69
C TYR A 50 -8.00 -8.36 0.84
N ARG A 51 -8.12 -7.16 1.42
CA ARG A 51 -8.03 -6.99 2.89
C ARG A 51 -9.14 -7.71 3.67
N ARG A 52 -10.29 -8.00 3.05
CA ARG A 52 -11.48 -8.54 3.74
C ARG A 52 -11.24 -9.86 4.45
N THR A 53 -10.30 -10.66 3.96
CA THR A 53 -9.96 -11.97 4.53
C THR A 53 -8.73 -11.91 5.45
N ILE A 54 -8.18 -10.72 5.70
CA ILE A 54 -6.95 -10.51 6.46
C ILE A 54 -7.26 -9.68 7.71
N ASP A 55 -7.53 -8.39 7.54
CA ASP A 55 -7.87 -7.45 8.60
C ASP A 55 -8.52 -6.21 7.97
N LEU A 56 -9.68 -5.80 8.48
CA LEU A 56 -10.42 -4.66 7.95
C LEU A 56 -9.79 -3.31 8.27
N ARG A 57 -8.86 -3.25 9.24
CA ARG A 57 -8.10 -2.04 9.58
C ARG A 57 -7.04 -1.71 8.54
N ILE A 58 -6.67 -2.64 7.67
CA ILE A 58 -5.66 -2.37 6.62
C ILE A 58 -6.23 -1.36 5.64
N GLU A 59 -5.65 -0.17 5.54
CA GLU A 59 -6.02 0.82 4.54
C GLU A 59 -4.99 0.81 3.40
N PRO A 60 -5.25 0.09 2.29
CA PRO A 60 -4.29 0.00 1.22
C PRO A 60 -4.27 1.27 0.37
N ARG A 61 -3.09 1.67 -0.14
CA ARG A 61 -2.91 2.74 -1.13
C ARG A 61 -2.19 2.19 -2.37
N PRO A 62 -2.86 2.13 -3.54
CA PRO A 62 -2.24 1.67 -4.78
C PRO A 62 -1.35 2.76 -5.39
N PHE A 63 -0.19 2.35 -5.91
CA PHE A 63 0.68 3.19 -6.73
C PHE A 63 1.20 2.43 -7.94
N LYS A 64 1.12 3.03 -9.13
CA LYS A 64 1.95 2.54 -10.24
C LYS A 64 3.42 2.85 -9.95
N PRO A 65 4.39 2.05 -10.43
CA PRO A 65 5.81 2.30 -10.24
C PRO A 65 6.23 3.72 -10.66
N VAL A 66 5.66 4.22 -11.75
CA VAL A 66 5.95 5.56 -12.27
C VAL A 66 5.40 6.68 -11.38
N GLU A 67 4.38 6.43 -10.56
CA GLU A 67 3.77 7.40 -9.64
C GLU A 67 4.41 7.36 -8.24
N PHE A 68 5.10 6.28 -7.91
CA PHE A 68 5.80 6.10 -6.64
C PHE A 68 7.17 6.78 -6.68
N ASN A 69 7.17 8.10 -6.80
CA ASN A 69 8.37 8.92 -6.90
C ASN A 69 8.26 10.20 -6.06
N SER A 70 9.35 10.94 -5.92
CA SER A 70 9.43 12.08 -5.01
C SER A 70 8.51 13.25 -5.40
N HIS A 71 7.98 13.34 -6.62
CA HIS A 71 7.03 14.39 -7.01
C HIS A 71 5.63 14.16 -6.43
N ASN A 72 5.29 12.92 -6.06
CA ASN A 72 4.05 12.62 -5.34
C ASN A 72 4.30 12.82 -3.83
N PRO A 73 3.64 13.79 -3.16
CA PRO A 73 3.91 14.09 -1.76
C PRO A 73 3.72 12.89 -0.82
N LEU A 74 2.70 12.08 -1.08
CA LEU A 74 2.43 10.89 -0.27
C LEU A 74 3.48 9.80 -0.52
N ALA A 75 3.83 9.56 -1.80
CA ALA A 75 4.90 8.60 -2.11
C ALA A 75 6.24 9.04 -1.50
N ARG A 76 6.53 10.35 -1.49
CA ARG A 76 7.71 10.92 -0.83
C ARG A 76 7.72 10.60 0.66
N GLU A 77 6.63 10.88 1.37
CA GLU A 77 6.49 10.56 2.80
C GLU A 77 6.71 9.06 3.06
N ILE A 78 6.11 8.19 2.25
CA ILE A 78 6.26 6.74 2.38
C ILE A 78 7.71 6.30 2.14
N MET A 79 8.39 6.87 1.15
CA MET A 79 9.81 6.56 0.89
C MET A 79 10.73 7.04 2.01
N GLU A 80 10.40 8.17 2.65
CA GLU A 80 11.22 8.78 3.71
C GLU A 80 10.99 8.14 5.08
N THR A 81 9.76 7.71 5.36
CA THR A 81 9.34 7.32 6.72
C THR A 81 8.71 5.94 6.81
N GLY A 82 8.34 5.33 5.68
CA GLY A 82 7.70 4.03 5.63
C GLY A 82 8.70 2.89 5.87
N ILE A 83 8.17 1.76 6.32
CA ILE A 83 8.92 0.51 6.51
C ILE A 83 8.63 -0.37 5.30
N GLU A 84 9.64 -0.56 4.44
CA GLU A 84 9.53 -1.48 3.31
C GLU A 84 9.44 -2.92 3.81
N LEU A 85 8.38 -3.63 3.43
CA LEU A 85 8.22 -5.04 3.68
C LEU A 85 8.83 -5.80 2.51
N LEU A 86 9.95 -6.47 2.76
CA LEU A 86 10.56 -7.36 1.76
C LEU A 86 9.64 -8.57 1.54
N PRO A 87 9.23 -8.88 0.29
CA PRO A 87 8.55 -10.13 0.02
C PRO A 87 9.50 -11.27 0.39
N LYS A 88 9.02 -12.23 1.21
CA LYS A 88 9.76 -13.46 1.46
C LYS A 88 9.93 -14.19 0.12
N ILE A 89 11.18 -14.37 -0.28
CA ILE A 89 11.61 -15.24 -1.39
C ILE A 89 11.25 -16.69 -1.06
#